data_AF-A0AA94ISY3-F1
#
_entry.id   AF-A0AA94ISY3-F1
#
_cell.length_a   1.000
_cell.length_b   1.000
_cell.length_c   1.000
_cell.angle_alpha   90.00
_cell.angle_beta   90.00
_cell.angle_gamma   90.00
#
_symmetry.space_group_name_H-M   'P 1'
#
loop_
_entity.id
_entity.type
_entity.pdbx_description
1 polymer ?
#
loop_
_entity_poly.entity_id
_entity_poly.type
_entity_poly.pdbx_seq_one_letter_code
_entity_poly.pdbx_strand_id
1 'polypeptide(L)'
;MLSFFLSIFADESNTIYDMKQVSKITICLLCMAMALTGCRDKVRSKADTADPQAAVSQSMKRISKVEKQGDMHQYDVADKQRITDFIPKGYKLFEKISGDLNKDGLEDCVLIIKATRKNGFERDYEGKLIDRNRRGIIVLFSEEKGYKVAVKNYNCFSSENEDGGNYFSPELGVIIKDSKLYLHYYHGRYGYWEYCFRYQNSDFMLIGYEASHDRGPVVLFKTSINFLTGVEYDDENINAYKFNADSDDDSEIDEVFKRTVVKLKKKPLMKLSEIEDFDELRFE
;
A
#
# COMPACT_ATOMS: atom_id res chain seq x y z
N MET A 1 -10.70 23.19 -21.20
CA MET A 1 -10.86 21.81 -21.72
C MET A 1 -9.63 20.93 -21.48
N LEU A 2 -8.39 21.40 -21.69
CA LEU A 2 -7.18 20.60 -21.44
C LEU A 2 -7.01 20.15 -19.98
N SER A 3 -7.40 20.97 -19.00
CA SER A 3 -7.32 20.62 -17.56
C SER A 3 -8.29 19.52 -17.14
N PHE A 4 -9.42 19.37 -17.84
CA PHE A 4 -10.42 18.33 -17.55
C PHE A 4 -10.00 16.96 -18.09
N PHE A 5 -9.20 16.91 -19.16
CA PHE A 5 -8.65 15.66 -19.69
C PHE A 5 -7.49 15.16 -18.82
N LEU A 6 -6.65 16.05 -18.27
CA LEU A 6 -5.56 15.68 -17.36
C LEU A 6 -6.05 15.07 -16.04
N SER A 7 -7.20 15.50 -15.50
CA SER A 7 -7.78 14.90 -14.29
C SER A 7 -8.35 13.50 -14.52
N ILE A 8 -8.77 13.16 -15.74
CA ILE A 8 -9.31 11.84 -16.07
C ILE A 8 -8.17 10.82 -16.20
N PHE A 9 -7.05 11.19 -16.82
CA PHE A 9 -5.89 10.30 -16.95
C PHE A 9 -5.15 10.05 -15.62
N ALA A 10 -5.16 11.02 -14.70
CA ALA A 10 -4.54 10.85 -13.38
C ALA A 10 -5.26 9.85 -12.47
N ASP A 11 -6.55 9.56 -12.71
CA ASP A 11 -7.34 8.61 -11.92
C ASP A 11 -7.27 7.17 -12.48
N GLU A 12 -6.75 7.00 -13.71
CA GLU A 12 -6.57 5.68 -14.37
C GLU A 12 -5.17 5.07 -14.19
N SER A 13 -4.14 5.88 -13.94
CA SER A 13 -2.76 5.40 -13.74
C SER A 13 -2.45 5.10 -12.27
N ASN A 14 -2.67 3.85 -11.84
CA ASN A 14 -2.37 3.42 -10.46
C ASN A 14 -1.08 2.58 -10.34
N THR A 15 -0.33 2.37 -11.42
CA THR A 15 0.95 1.64 -11.35
C THR A 15 2.13 2.61 -11.19
N ILE A 16 3.12 2.24 -10.38
CA ILE A 16 4.39 2.99 -10.21
C ILE A 16 5.09 3.21 -11.57
N TYR A 17 4.88 2.31 -12.51
CA TYR A 17 5.43 2.38 -13.87
C TYR A 17 4.72 3.41 -14.76
N ASP A 18 3.40 3.57 -14.65
CA ASP A 18 2.67 4.61 -15.40
C ASP A 18 3.06 6.02 -14.92
N MET A 19 3.32 6.23 -13.63
CA MET A 19 3.77 7.54 -13.14
C MET A 19 5.08 8.02 -13.81
N LYS A 20 6.01 7.09 -14.12
CA LYS A 20 7.27 7.43 -14.82
C LYS A 20 7.04 7.74 -16.31
N GLN A 21 6.09 7.07 -16.97
CA GLN A 21 5.72 7.30 -18.37
C GLN A 21 4.91 8.60 -18.55
N VAL A 22 3.88 8.79 -17.71
CA VAL A 22 3.02 9.98 -17.72
C VAL A 22 3.83 11.24 -17.42
N SER A 23 4.81 11.17 -16.50
CA SER A 23 5.74 12.28 -16.24
C SER A 23 6.57 12.66 -17.49
N LYS A 24 7.12 11.67 -18.21
CA LYS A 24 7.87 11.91 -19.47
C LYS A 24 7.00 12.51 -20.58
N ILE A 25 5.76 12.04 -20.73
CA ILE A 25 4.81 12.53 -21.75
C ILE A 25 4.36 13.96 -21.41
N THR A 26 4.09 14.24 -20.14
CA THR A 26 3.67 15.59 -19.68
C THR A 26 4.79 16.61 -19.85
N ILE A 27 6.04 16.23 -19.55
CA ILE A 27 7.23 17.07 -19.81
C ILE A 27 7.41 17.32 -21.32
N CYS A 28 7.23 16.31 -22.18
CA CYS A 28 7.29 16.48 -23.64
C CYS A 28 6.20 17.43 -24.18
N LEU A 29 4.96 17.34 -23.67
CA LEU A 29 3.87 18.21 -24.11
C LEU A 29 4.07 19.67 -23.67
N LEU A 30 4.63 19.90 -22.47
CA LEU A 30 5.03 21.23 -22.01
C LEU A 30 6.20 21.82 -22.82
N CYS A 31 7.17 21.00 -23.22
CA CYS A 31 8.27 21.43 -24.09
C CYS A 31 7.80 21.78 -25.51
N MET A 32 6.82 21.07 -26.06
CA MET A 32 6.23 21.36 -27.37
C MET A 32 5.38 22.64 -27.35
N ALA A 33 4.72 22.96 -26.23
CA ALA A 33 3.95 24.20 -26.09
C ALA A 33 4.84 25.45 -26.03
N MET A 34 6.06 25.35 -25.47
CA MET A 34 7.03 26.45 -25.45
C MET A 34 7.74 26.69 -26.80
N ALA A 35 7.65 25.76 -27.74
CA ALA A 35 8.23 25.90 -29.07
C ALA A 35 7.33 26.66 -30.07
N LEU A 36 6.06 26.91 -29.72
CA LEU A 36 5.07 27.57 -30.61
C LEU A 36 4.84 29.06 -30.33
N THR A 37 5.58 29.65 -29.39
CA THR A 37 5.56 31.09 -29.11
C THR A 37 6.98 31.67 -29.12
N GLY A 38 7.52 31.95 -30.31
CA GLY A 38 8.91 32.42 -30.43
C GLY A 38 9.22 33.30 -31.64
N CYS A 39 8.85 34.58 -31.58
CA CYS A 39 9.49 35.79 -32.16
C CYS A 39 8.81 36.97 -31.44
N ARG A 40 9.41 38.06 -30.95
CA ARG A 40 10.71 38.78 -31.02
C ARG A 40 10.69 39.67 -29.75
N ASP A 41 11.75 39.86 -28.96
CA ASP A 41 12.75 40.91 -29.18
C ASP A 41 13.91 40.80 -28.19
N LYS A 42 15.08 41.30 -28.63
CA LYS A 42 16.34 41.40 -27.91
C LYS A 42 16.30 42.47 -26.82
N VAL A 43 16.70 42.13 -25.60
CA VAL A 43 17.59 42.98 -24.78
C VAL A 43 18.61 42.08 -24.07
N ARG A 44 19.86 42.53 -24.07
CA ARG A 44 21.06 41.85 -23.58
C ARG A 44 21.47 42.48 -22.25
N SER A 45 21.58 41.70 -21.18
CA SER A 45 22.43 42.03 -20.03
C SER A 45 22.87 40.76 -19.28
N LYS A 46 24.02 40.89 -18.63
CA LYS A 46 25.01 39.86 -18.29
C LYS A 46 24.60 38.92 -17.15
N ALA A 47 25.35 37.82 -17.12
CA ALA A 47 25.43 36.77 -16.13
C ALA A 47 25.63 37.28 -14.69
N ASP A 48 25.09 36.52 -13.74
CA ASP A 48 25.82 36.09 -12.55
C ASP A 48 25.34 34.68 -12.13
N THR A 49 26.33 33.83 -11.86
CA THR A 49 26.27 32.46 -11.37
C THR A 49 25.79 32.40 -9.92
N ALA A 50 24.78 31.57 -9.63
CA ALA A 50 24.55 31.01 -8.30
C ALA A 50 23.79 29.68 -8.38
N ASP A 51 24.42 28.68 -7.78
CA ASP A 51 24.01 27.28 -7.59
C ASP A 51 22.80 27.14 -6.64
N PRO A 52 21.73 26.40 -6.98
CA PRO A 52 20.62 26.14 -6.08
C PRO A 52 20.70 24.73 -5.49
N GLN A 53 21.31 24.58 -4.33
CA GLN A 53 21.07 23.42 -3.45
C GLN A 53 20.66 23.88 -2.05
N ALA A 54 19.41 24.32 -1.96
CA ALA A 54 18.68 24.40 -0.71
C ALA A 54 17.21 24.05 -0.99
N ALA A 55 16.84 22.78 -0.83
CA ALA A 55 15.49 22.39 -0.42
C ALA A 55 15.38 20.88 -0.11
N VAL A 56 15.35 20.61 1.19
CA VAL A 56 14.44 19.66 1.87
C VAL A 56 14.64 18.17 1.63
N SER A 57 15.56 17.58 2.39
CA SER A 57 15.38 16.24 2.96
C SER A 57 14.40 16.34 4.13
N GLN A 58 13.14 15.94 3.94
CA GLN A 58 12.23 15.71 5.06
C GLN A 58 12.45 14.29 5.60
N SER A 59 13.15 14.25 6.72
CA SER A 59 13.32 13.12 7.62
C SER A 59 11.96 12.55 8.04
N MET A 60 11.68 11.31 7.65
CA MET A 60 10.68 10.47 8.32
C MET A 60 11.28 9.98 9.64
N LYS A 61 10.70 10.40 10.76
CA LYS A 61 11.07 9.91 12.09
C LYS A 61 10.49 8.49 12.27
N ARG A 62 11.31 7.48 11.99
CA ARG A 62 11.08 6.10 12.40
C ARG A 62 11.37 6.00 13.90
N ILE A 63 10.34 5.88 14.74
CA ILE A 63 10.52 5.53 16.16
C ILE A 63 10.56 4.00 16.23
N SER A 64 11.76 3.44 16.24
CA SER A 64 12.00 2.07 16.68
C SER A 64 12.36 2.10 18.17
N LYS A 65 11.41 1.77 19.05
CA LYS A 65 11.74 1.34 20.41
C LYS A 65 10.76 0.30 20.92
N VAL A 66 11.29 -0.90 21.10
CA VAL A 66 10.67 -1.99 21.85
C VAL A 66 10.62 -1.58 23.32
N GLU A 67 9.42 -1.38 23.87
CA GLU A 67 9.21 -1.30 25.32
C GLU A 67 7.99 -2.10 25.76
N LYS A 68 8.13 -2.67 26.95
CA LYS A 68 7.31 -3.71 27.56
C LYS A 68 5.93 -3.19 27.97
N GLN A 69 5.04 -4.17 28.09
CA GLN A 69 3.71 -4.16 28.68
C GLN A 69 3.53 -3.19 29.86
N GLY A 70 2.74 -2.14 29.63
CA GLY A 70 2.20 -1.25 30.65
C GLY A 70 2.31 0.23 30.30
N ASP A 71 1.37 0.76 29.50
CA ASP A 71 0.67 2.01 29.82
C ASP A 71 -0.46 2.27 28.81
N MET A 72 -1.69 2.05 29.26
CA MET A 72 -2.92 2.28 28.51
C MET A 72 -3.57 3.58 28.98
N HIS A 73 -2.84 4.69 28.98
CA HIS A 73 -3.41 6.01 29.21
C HIS A 73 -2.58 7.08 28.50
N GLN A 74 -3.09 7.57 27.37
CA GLN A 74 -3.33 9.01 27.14
C GLN A 74 -3.89 9.22 25.72
N TYR A 75 -5.22 9.24 25.60
CA TYR A 75 -5.90 9.87 24.47
C TYR A 75 -6.73 11.02 25.07
N ASP A 76 -6.15 12.22 25.07
CA ASP A 76 -6.81 13.51 25.31
C ASP A 76 -7.82 13.75 24.14
N VAL A 77 -9.04 14.30 24.23
CA VAL A 77 -9.75 15.23 25.15
C VAL A 77 -11.27 14.97 25.07
N ALA A 78 -11.96 15.34 26.15
CA ALA A 78 -13.40 15.56 26.39
C ALA A 78 -14.42 15.54 25.22
N ASP A 79 -15.56 14.87 25.48
CA ASP A 79 -16.81 14.80 24.69
C ASP A 79 -16.72 14.26 23.25
N LYS A 80 -15.73 13.40 22.99
CA LYS A 80 -15.63 12.58 21.78
C LYS A 80 -15.63 11.10 22.14
N GLN A 81 -16.41 10.30 21.42
CA GLN A 81 -16.45 8.85 21.60
C GLN A 81 -15.02 8.27 21.53
N ARG A 82 -14.67 7.38 22.45
CA ARG A 82 -13.31 6.82 22.49
C ARG A 82 -13.19 5.79 21.37
N ILE A 83 -12.05 5.77 20.68
CA ILE A 83 -11.77 4.76 19.64
C ILE A 83 -11.93 3.32 20.18
N THR A 84 -11.68 3.12 21.46
CA THR A 84 -11.83 1.83 22.16
C THR A 84 -13.29 1.36 22.23
N ASP A 85 -14.26 2.28 22.15
CA ASP A 85 -15.68 1.94 22.21
C ASP A 85 -16.15 1.22 20.94
N PHE A 86 -15.37 1.31 19.85
CA PHE A 86 -15.63 0.61 18.60
C PHE A 86 -15.04 -0.80 18.56
N ILE A 87 -14.18 -1.16 19.53
CA ILE A 87 -13.55 -2.48 19.59
C ILE A 87 -14.55 -3.47 20.20
N PRO A 88 -14.98 -4.52 19.47
CA PRO A 88 -15.95 -5.47 19.98
C PRO A 88 -15.39 -6.32 21.13
N LYS A 89 -16.28 -6.78 22.01
CA LYS A 89 -15.90 -7.74 23.07
C LYS A 89 -15.21 -8.97 22.48
N GLY A 90 -14.17 -9.44 23.14
CA GLY A 90 -13.36 -10.56 22.67
C GLY A 90 -12.29 -10.17 21.64
N TYR A 91 -12.03 -8.87 21.46
CA TYR A 91 -10.92 -8.34 20.69
C TYR A 91 -10.14 -7.32 21.51
N LYS A 92 -8.87 -7.12 21.14
CA LYS A 92 -8.00 -6.05 21.64
C LYS A 92 -7.51 -5.20 20.47
N LEU A 93 -7.17 -3.94 20.75
CA LEU A 93 -6.44 -3.11 19.77
C LEU A 93 -5.07 -3.75 19.52
N PHE A 94 -4.71 -3.89 18.25
CA PHE A 94 -3.40 -4.35 17.80
C PHE A 94 -2.58 -3.17 17.26
N GLU A 95 -3.20 -2.35 16.40
CA GLU A 95 -2.54 -1.18 15.79
C GLU A 95 -3.57 -0.09 15.51
N LYS A 96 -3.13 1.18 15.51
CA LYS A 96 -3.91 2.34 15.09
C LYS A 96 -3.10 3.12 14.06
N ILE A 97 -3.72 3.39 12.91
CA ILE A 97 -3.19 4.23 11.83
C ILE A 97 -4.15 5.40 11.65
N SER A 98 -3.63 6.58 11.30
CA SER A 98 -4.46 7.78 11.06
C SER A 98 -4.12 8.39 9.69
N GLY A 99 -5.13 8.94 9.02
CA GLY A 99 -4.99 9.60 7.72
C GLY A 99 -6.33 9.85 7.05
N ASP A 100 -6.39 10.85 6.17
CA ASP A 100 -7.63 11.26 5.48
C ASP A 100 -7.96 10.29 4.33
N LEU A 101 -8.99 9.45 4.53
CA LEU A 101 -9.44 8.43 3.57
C LEU A 101 -10.64 8.86 2.73
N ASN A 102 -11.37 9.90 3.16
CA ASN A 102 -12.61 10.36 2.51
C ASN A 102 -12.48 11.74 1.84
N LYS A 103 -11.30 12.38 1.94
CA LYS A 103 -10.94 13.70 1.39
C LYS A 103 -11.70 14.87 2.01
N ASP A 104 -12.11 14.76 3.27
CA ASP A 104 -12.77 15.86 4.00
C ASP A 104 -11.80 16.75 4.79
N GLY A 105 -10.51 16.41 4.80
CA GLY A 105 -9.45 17.15 5.49
C GLY A 105 -9.32 16.81 6.98
N LEU A 106 -10.09 15.86 7.50
CA LEU A 106 -9.94 15.31 8.84
C LEU A 106 -9.14 14.01 8.80
N GLU A 107 -8.32 13.76 9.82
CA GLU A 107 -7.63 12.48 9.93
C GLU A 107 -8.60 11.38 10.40
N ASP A 108 -8.89 10.43 9.53
CA ASP A 108 -9.64 9.23 9.87
C ASP A 108 -8.78 8.24 10.66
N CYS A 109 -9.42 7.25 11.29
CA CYS A 109 -8.74 6.21 12.07
C CYS A 109 -8.96 4.82 11.46
N VAL A 110 -7.88 4.10 11.24
CA VAL A 110 -7.88 2.67 10.92
C VAL A 110 -7.38 1.90 12.14
N LEU A 111 -8.18 0.98 12.63
CA LEU A 111 -7.87 0.12 13.77
C LEU A 111 -7.64 -1.30 13.28
N ILE A 112 -6.46 -1.85 13.55
CA ILE A 112 -6.25 -3.30 13.49
C ILE A 112 -6.58 -3.86 14.86
N ILE A 113 -7.47 -4.84 14.89
CA ILE A 113 -7.89 -5.52 16.11
C ILE A 113 -7.46 -6.99 16.05
N LYS A 114 -7.17 -7.59 17.19
CA LYS A 114 -6.85 -9.01 17.31
C LYS A 114 -7.85 -9.70 18.21
N ALA A 115 -8.39 -10.84 17.79
CA ALA A 115 -9.27 -11.64 18.64
C ALA A 115 -8.51 -12.14 19.88
N THR A 116 -9.22 -12.40 20.97
CA THR A 116 -8.63 -12.86 22.24
C THR A 116 -9.26 -14.17 22.71
N ARG A 117 -9.61 -15.06 21.76
CA ARG A 117 -10.29 -16.32 22.06
C ARG A 117 -9.29 -17.32 22.62
N LYS A 118 -9.70 -18.07 23.64
CA LYS A 118 -8.84 -19.08 24.29
C LYS A 118 -8.43 -20.23 23.35
N ASN A 119 -9.30 -20.57 22.40
CA ASN A 119 -9.03 -21.62 21.40
C ASN A 119 -8.18 -21.14 20.21
N GLY A 120 -7.83 -19.85 20.15
CA GLY A 120 -6.86 -19.34 19.18
C GLY A 120 -5.42 -19.45 19.65
N PHE A 121 -5.15 -20.14 20.76
CA PHE A 121 -3.79 -20.41 21.23
C PHE A 121 -3.38 -21.83 20.86
N GLU A 122 -2.26 -21.97 20.17
CA GLU A 122 -1.76 -23.24 19.65
C GLU A 122 -0.30 -23.42 20.03
N ARG A 123 0.22 -24.65 19.96
CA ARG A 123 1.65 -24.91 20.16
C ARG A 123 2.35 -24.91 18.81
N ASP A 124 3.43 -24.17 18.70
CA ASP A 124 4.32 -24.24 17.53
C ASP A 124 5.13 -25.55 17.50
N TYR A 125 6.00 -25.68 16.50
CA TYR A 125 6.85 -26.86 16.32
C TYR A 125 7.84 -27.07 17.48
N GLU A 126 8.16 -26.04 18.26
CA GLU A 126 9.00 -26.10 19.47
C GLU A 126 8.17 -26.40 20.73
N GLY A 127 6.85 -26.54 20.59
CA GLY A 127 5.92 -26.77 21.69
C GLY A 127 5.58 -25.51 22.50
N LYS A 128 6.01 -24.33 22.07
CA LYS A 128 5.70 -23.06 22.72
C LYS A 128 4.28 -22.63 22.40
N LEU A 129 3.55 -22.16 23.43
CA LEU A 129 2.20 -21.65 23.25
C LEU A 129 2.25 -20.27 22.58
N ILE A 130 1.60 -20.15 21.42
CA ILE A 130 1.56 -18.93 20.61
C ILE A 130 0.11 -18.53 20.33
N ASP A 131 -0.11 -17.22 20.15
CA ASP A 131 -1.42 -16.63 19.88
C ASP A 131 -1.67 -16.57 18.36
N ARG A 132 -2.45 -17.54 17.85
CA ARG A 132 -2.93 -17.67 16.45
C ARG A 132 -4.31 -17.05 16.24
N ASN A 133 -4.80 -16.24 17.18
CA ASN A 133 -6.05 -15.51 16.96
C ASN A 133 -5.94 -14.60 15.73
N ARG A 134 -6.96 -14.66 14.87
CA ARG A 134 -7.08 -13.81 13.69
C ARG A 134 -7.17 -12.34 14.05
N ARG A 135 -6.75 -11.50 13.10
CA ARG A 135 -6.82 -10.05 13.15
C ARG A 135 -7.92 -9.55 12.19
N GLY A 136 -8.36 -8.32 12.41
CA GLY A 136 -9.33 -7.64 11.57
C GLY A 136 -9.09 -6.15 11.53
N ILE A 137 -9.91 -5.46 10.74
CA ILE A 137 -9.86 -4.03 10.50
C ILE A 137 -11.18 -3.35 10.83
N ILE A 138 -11.10 -2.16 11.40
CA ILE A 138 -12.20 -1.21 11.53
C ILE A 138 -11.72 0.13 11.00
N VAL A 139 -12.46 0.73 10.07
CA VAL A 139 -12.20 2.11 9.63
C VAL A 139 -13.27 3.01 10.19
N LEU A 140 -12.83 4.11 10.79
CA LEU A 140 -13.65 5.13 11.44
C LEU A 140 -13.37 6.46 10.76
N PHE A 141 -14.38 7.06 10.15
CA PHE A 141 -14.29 8.45 9.70
C PHE A 141 -14.44 9.40 10.86
N SER A 142 -13.59 10.42 10.87
CA SER A 142 -13.68 11.50 11.84
C SER A 142 -14.85 12.40 11.51
N GLU A 143 -15.62 12.78 12.54
CA GLU A 143 -16.70 13.77 12.42
C GLU A 143 -16.51 14.84 13.50
N GLU A 144 -17.19 15.98 13.37
CA GLU A 144 -17.10 17.10 14.34
C GLU A 144 -17.27 16.64 15.80
N LYS A 145 -18.12 15.63 16.02
CA LYS A 145 -18.49 15.10 17.34
C LYS A 145 -18.12 13.63 17.55
N GLY A 146 -17.00 13.18 16.99
CA GLY A 146 -16.45 11.85 17.27
C GLY A 146 -16.11 11.08 16.01
N TYR A 147 -16.63 9.86 15.91
CA TYR A 147 -16.31 8.94 14.81
C TYR A 147 -17.55 8.25 14.27
N LYS A 148 -17.58 8.05 12.96
CA LYS A 148 -18.55 7.21 12.27
C LYS A 148 -17.85 6.00 11.67
N VAL A 149 -18.44 4.82 11.86
CA VAL A 149 -17.91 3.59 11.25
C VAL A 149 -18.08 3.66 9.74
N ALA A 150 -16.98 3.50 9.01
CA ALA A 150 -16.97 3.37 7.55
C ALA A 150 -17.00 1.89 7.12
N VAL A 151 -16.17 1.04 7.73
CA VAL A 151 -16.17 -0.41 7.46
C VAL A 151 -15.73 -1.19 8.70
N LYS A 152 -16.19 -2.45 8.78
CA LYS A 152 -15.78 -3.41 9.81
C LYS A 152 -15.57 -4.77 9.16
N ASN A 153 -14.42 -5.38 9.42
CA ASN A 153 -14.16 -6.78 9.09
C ASN A 153 -13.25 -7.38 10.17
N TYR A 154 -13.79 -8.24 11.03
CA TYR A 154 -13.14 -8.57 12.29
C TYR A 154 -12.12 -9.71 12.23
N ASN A 155 -12.12 -10.54 11.19
CA ASN A 155 -11.28 -11.74 11.12
C ASN A 155 -10.61 -11.96 9.77
N CYS A 156 -10.54 -10.95 8.90
CA CYS A 156 -10.00 -11.12 7.54
C CYS A 156 -8.49 -11.39 7.47
N PHE A 157 -7.73 -11.07 8.52
CA PHE A 157 -6.28 -11.24 8.54
C PHE A 157 -5.85 -12.40 9.43
N SER A 158 -4.82 -13.11 9.00
CA SER A 158 -4.13 -14.11 9.80
C SER A 158 -3.33 -13.49 10.96
N SER A 159 -2.89 -14.31 11.91
CA SER A 159 -2.10 -13.82 13.06
C SER A 159 -0.73 -13.28 12.63
N GLU A 160 -0.13 -12.39 13.40
CA GLU A 160 1.29 -12.04 13.23
C GLU A 160 2.23 -13.19 13.62
N ASN A 161 1.71 -14.23 14.28
CA ASN A 161 2.47 -15.40 14.70
C ASN A 161 2.32 -16.59 13.75
N GLU A 162 1.84 -16.39 12.50
CA GLU A 162 1.72 -17.49 11.55
C GLU A 162 3.05 -18.19 11.25
N ASP A 163 3.00 -19.42 10.76
CA ASP A 163 4.20 -20.17 10.37
C ASP A 163 4.63 -19.71 8.97
N GLY A 164 5.87 -19.27 8.83
CA GLY A 164 6.44 -18.91 7.52
C GLY A 164 7.16 -20.09 6.82
N GLY A 165 7.07 -21.29 7.38
CA GLY A 165 7.73 -22.50 6.90
C GLY A 165 9.25 -22.37 6.97
N ASN A 166 9.91 -22.39 5.82
CA ASN A 166 11.37 -22.23 5.73
C ASN A 166 11.84 -20.77 5.91
N TYR A 167 10.93 -19.82 6.14
CA TYR A 167 11.24 -18.40 6.32
C TYR A 167 10.27 -17.74 7.33
N PHE A 168 10.34 -16.42 7.48
CA PHE A 168 9.41 -15.67 8.34
C PHE A 168 8.05 -15.52 7.66
N SER A 169 6.99 -15.52 8.47
CA SER A 169 5.65 -15.21 7.97
C SER A 169 5.58 -13.77 7.43
N PRO A 170 4.79 -13.50 6.38
CA PRO A 170 4.58 -12.16 5.85
C PRO A 170 4.08 -11.16 6.91
N GLU A 171 4.73 -10.00 6.99
CA GLU A 171 4.31 -8.92 7.89
C GLU A 171 3.27 -8.03 7.21
N LEU A 172 2.10 -7.85 7.85
CA LEU A 172 1.07 -6.92 7.39
C LEU A 172 1.42 -5.48 7.81
N GLY A 173 1.63 -4.61 6.82
CA GLY A 173 1.64 -3.17 6.95
C GLY A 173 0.34 -2.52 6.44
N VAL A 174 -0.12 -1.50 7.14
CA VAL A 174 -1.32 -0.74 6.80
C VAL A 174 -0.92 0.70 6.50
N ILE A 175 -1.14 1.12 5.25
CA ILE A 175 -0.66 2.40 4.75
C ILE A 175 -1.84 3.22 4.23
N ILE A 176 -1.88 4.50 4.58
CA ILE A 176 -2.82 5.46 4.01
C ILE A 176 -2.02 6.41 3.12
N LYS A 177 -2.37 6.46 1.84
CA LYS A 177 -1.72 7.34 0.87
C LYS A 177 -2.71 7.76 -0.21
N ASP A 178 -2.72 9.03 -0.57
CA ASP A 178 -3.59 9.58 -1.62
C ASP A 178 -5.09 9.24 -1.41
N SER A 179 -5.51 9.25 -0.14
CA SER A 179 -6.85 8.84 0.33
C SER A 179 -7.28 7.43 -0.11
N LYS A 180 -6.30 6.54 -0.22
CA LYS A 180 -6.48 5.11 -0.44
C LYS A 180 -5.87 4.36 0.74
N LEU A 181 -6.47 3.21 1.03
CA LEU A 181 -6.00 2.27 2.03
C LEU A 181 -5.21 1.17 1.31
N TYR A 182 -3.97 0.97 1.72
CA TYR A 182 -3.09 -0.06 1.22
C TYR A 182 -2.83 -1.09 2.32
N LEU A 183 -3.01 -2.36 1.98
CA LEU A 183 -2.71 -3.50 2.84
C LEU A 183 -1.52 -4.23 2.20
N HIS A 184 -0.33 -3.99 2.75
CA HIS A 184 0.94 -4.45 2.19
C HIS A 184 1.48 -5.61 3.03
N TYR A 185 1.80 -6.73 2.38
CA TYR A 185 2.40 -7.89 3.02
C TYR A 185 3.86 -7.99 2.63
N TYR A 186 4.75 -7.70 3.58
CA TYR A 186 6.19 -7.80 3.40
C TYR A 186 6.65 -9.23 3.64
N HIS A 187 7.23 -9.88 2.63
CA HIS A 187 7.75 -11.25 2.73
C HIS A 187 9.26 -11.33 2.50
N GLY A 188 9.97 -10.23 2.80
CA GLY A 188 11.42 -10.14 2.78
C GLY A 188 12.03 -10.63 1.46
N ARG A 189 12.89 -11.64 1.53
CA ARG A 189 13.60 -12.19 0.35
C ARG A 189 12.71 -12.85 -0.70
N TYR A 190 11.43 -13.08 -0.38
CA TYR A 190 10.45 -13.67 -1.28
C TYR A 190 9.54 -12.62 -1.94
N GLY A 191 9.74 -11.33 -1.61
CA GLY A 191 9.03 -10.22 -2.20
C GLY A 191 7.86 -9.72 -1.34
N TYR A 192 6.77 -9.35 -1.98
CA TYR A 192 5.61 -8.74 -1.33
C TYR A 192 4.33 -8.89 -2.15
N TRP A 193 3.21 -8.58 -1.52
CA TRP A 193 1.97 -8.25 -2.25
C TRP A 193 1.19 -7.15 -1.52
N GLU A 194 0.42 -6.39 -2.27
CA GLU A 194 -0.27 -5.21 -1.78
C GLU A 194 -1.66 -5.12 -2.39
N TYR A 195 -2.65 -4.84 -1.56
CA TYR A 195 -4.02 -4.58 -1.99
C TYR A 195 -4.33 -3.09 -1.83
N CYS A 196 -4.86 -2.46 -2.88
CA CYS A 196 -5.24 -1.06 -2.88
C CYS A 196 -6.76 -0.91 -2.82
N PHE A 197 -7.26 -0.24 -1.77
CA PHE A 197 -8.67 0.02 -1.55
C PHE A 197 -8.99 1.50 -1.62
N ARG A 198 -10.17 1.81 -2.16
CA ARG A 198 -10.74 3.17 -2.16
C ARG A 198 -12.13 3.16 -1.57
N TYR A 199 -12.44 4.12 -0.71
CA TYR A 199 -13.80 4.28 -0.21
C TYR A 199 -14.74 4.76 -1.31
N GLN A 200 -15.78 3.98 -1.59
CA GLN A 200 -16.86 4.31 -2.53
C GLN A 200 -18.05 3.37 -2.28
N ASN A 201 -19.27 3.80 -2.61
CA ASN A 201 -20.48 2.98 -2.44
C ASN A 201 -20.65 2.42 -1.01
N SER A 202 -20.31 3.23 -0.01
CA SER A 202 -20.39 2.90 1.41
C SER A 202 -19.47 1.78 1.90
N ASP A 203 -18.42 1.44 1.15
CA ASP A 203 -17.40 0.46 1.55
C ASP A 203 -16.01 0.84 0.98
N PHE A 204 -14.98 0.11 1.41
CA PHE A 204 -13.67 0.13 0.78
C PHE A 204 -13.63 -0.92 -0.33
N MET A 205 -13.62 -0.47 -1.58
CA MET A 205 -13.60 -1.36 -2.75
C MET A 205 -12.16 -1.64 -3.16
N LEU A 206 -11.84 -2.90 -3.44
CA LEU A 206 -10.55 -3.32 -3.97
C LEU A 206 -10.42 -2.82 -5.42
N ILE A 207 -9.50 -1.88 -5.66
CA ILE A 207 -9.30 -1.24 -6.97
C ILE A 207 -7.99 -1.64 -7.65
N GLY A 208 -7.01 -2.15 -6.90
CA GLY A 208 -5.77 -2.64 -7.47
C GLY A 208 -5.08 -3.69 -6.60
N TYR A 209 -4.18 -4.43 -7.22
CA TYR A 209 -3.31 -5.41 -6.59
C TYR A 209 -1.91 -5.33 -7.23
N GLU A 210 -0.88 -5.40 -6.39
CA GLU A 210 0.52 -5.44 -6.82
C GLU A 210 1.21 -6.60 -6.10
N ALA A 211 2.08 -7.34 -6.79
CA ALA A 211 2.88 -8.39 -6.19
C ALA A 211 4.27 -8.48 -6.83
N SER A 212 5.24 -8.86 -6.02
CA SER A 212 6.60 -9.21 -6.43
C SER A 212 6.96 -10.55 -5.83
N HIS A 213 7.48 -11.44 -6.67
CA HIS A 213 8.03 -12.73 -6.26
C HIS A 213 9.52 -12.71 -6.46
N ASP A 214 10.26 -12.79 -5.36
CA ASP A 214 11.69 -12.54 -5.36
C ASP A 214 12.48 -13.78 -4.93
N ARG A 215 13.75 -13.82 -5.33
CA ARG A 215 14.75 -14.73 -4.76
C ARG A 215 15.92 -13.91 -4.28
N GLY A 216 15.86 -13.49 -3.02
CA GLY A 216 16.87 -12.58 -2.47
C GLY A 216 16.76 -11.22 -3.16
N PRO A 217 17.85 -10.68 -3.73
CA PRO A 217 17.82 -9.38 -4.40
C PRO A 217 17.24 -9.42 -5.81
N VAL A 218 17.03 -10.61 -6.39
CA VAL A 218 16.56 -10.77 -7.77
C VAL A 218 15.04 -10.91 -7.80
N VAL A 219 14.35 -10.02 -8.50
CA VAL A 219 12.91 -10.15 -8.75
C VAL A 219 12.68 -11.13 -9.89
N LEU A 220 11.87 -12.16 -9.65
CA LEU A 220 11.55 -13.20 -10.62
C LEU A 220 10.32 -12.84 -11.44
N PHE A 221 9.24 -12.45 -10.75
CA PHE A 221 7.95 -12.11 -11.35
C PHE A 221 7.34 -10.90 -10.66
N LYS A 222 6.62 -10.08 -11.41
CA LYS A 222 5.72 -9.06 -10.87
C LYS A 222 4.36 -9.20 -11.50
N THR A 223 3.32 -9.01 -10.69
CA THR A 223 1.94 -8.96 -11.15
C THR A 223 1.32 -7.65 -10.71
N SER A 224 0.65 -6.96 -11.63
CA SER A 224 -0.05 -5.71 -11.37
C SER A 224 -1.45 -5.80 -11.97
N ILE A 225 -2.48 -5.67 -11.14
CA ILE A 225 -3.88 -5.75 -11.56
C ILE A 225 -4.57 -4.42 -11.27
N ASN A 226 -5.19 -3.86 -12.30
CA ASN A 226 -6.13 -2.76 -12.16
C ASN A 226 -7.57 -3.28 -12.32
N PHE A 227 -8.29 -3.43 -11.20
CA PHE A 227 -9.66 -3.98 -11.20
C PHE A 227 -10.69 -3.02 -11.82
N LEU A 228 -10.38 -1.73 -11.93
CA LEU A 228 -11.25 -0.76 -12.60
C LEU A 228 -11.25 -0.97 -14.12
N THR A 229 -10.08 -1.20 -14.70
CA THR A 229 -9.92 -1.44 -16.14
C THR A 229 -10.06 -2.92 -16.51
N GLY A 230 -9.87 -3.82 -15.54
CA GLY A 230 -9.83 -5.27 -15.76
C GLY A 230 -8.59 -5.69 -16.54
N VAL A 231 -7.47 -5.00 -16.35
CA VAL A 231 -6.19 -5.31 -16.99
C VAL A 231 -5.20 -5.79 -15.94
N GLU A 232 -4.54 -6.90 -16.26
CA GLU A 232 -3.44 -7.47 -15.50
C GLU A 232 -2.16 -7.44 -16.35
N TYR A 233 -1.06 -7.08 -15.71
CA TYR A 233 0.28 -7.11 -16.24
C TYR A 233 1.11 -8.12 -15.47
N ASP A 234 1.59 -9.15 -16.18
CA ASP A 234 2.55 -10.11 -15.65
C ASP A 234 3.92 -9.85 -16.28
N ASP A 235 4.88 -9.49 -15.45
CA ASP A 235 6.25 -9.19 -15.85
C ASP A 235 7.18 -10.31 -15.37
N GLU A 236 7.67 -11.13 -16.30
CA GLU A 236 8.64 -12.21 -16.02
C GLU A 236 10.07 -11.72 -16.29
N ASN A 237 10.98 -11.88 -15.33
CA ASN A 237 12.38 -11.54 -15.50
C ASN A 237 13.10 -12.60 -16.34
N ILE A 238 13.39 -12.28 -17.60
CA ILE A 238 14.06 -13.20 -18.56
C ILE A 238 15.56 -13.40 -18.27
N ASN A 239 16.10 -12.64 -17.33
CA ASN A 239 17.48 -12.77 -16.85
C ASN A 239 17.56 -13.42 -15.47
N ALA A 240 16.44 -13.79 -14.85
CA ALA A 240 16.38 -14.31 -13.48
C ALA A 240 17.30 -15.52 -13.19
N TYR A 241 17.66 -16.31 -14.21
CA TYR A 241 18.51 -17.48 -14.09
C TYR A 241 19.84 -17.36 -14.84
N LYS A 242 20.17 -16.16 -15.33
CA LYS A 242 21.44 -15.90 -15.99
C LYS A 242 22.44 -15.46 -14.93
N PHE A 243 23.21 -16.42 -14.44
CA PHE A 243 24.29 -16.19 -13.48
C PHE A 243 25.63 -16.26 -14.18
N ASN A 244 26.56 -15.40 -13.76
CA ASN A 244 27.97 -15.59 -14.07
C ASN A 244 28.50 -16.70 -13.15
N ALA A 245 29.14 -17.74 -13.71
CA ALA A 245 29.63 -18.88 -12.93
C ALA A 245 30.75 -18.48 -11.95
N ASP A 246 31.33 -17.28 -12.13
CA ASP A 246 32.46 -16.77 -11.36
C ASP A 246 32.07 -15.71 -10.30
N SER A 247 30.78 -15.38 -10.14
CA SER A 247 30.31 -14.39 -9.15
C SER A 247 29.51 -15.07 -8.04
N ASP A 248 30.00 -14.97 -6.80
CA ASP A 248 29.45 -15.70 -5.64
C ASP A 248 28.11 -15.16 -5.09
N ASP A 249 27.58 -14.00 -5.53
CA ASP A 249 26.25 -13.56 -5.06
C ASP A 249 25.60 -12.39 -5.82
N ASP A 250 26.25 -11.79 -6.82
CA ASP A 250 25.70 -10.63 -7.54
C ASP A 250 25.24 -11.03 -8.95
N SER A 251 23.97 -10.76 -9.28
CA SER A 251 23.54 -10.84 -10.67
C SER A 251 24.21 -9.71 -11.46
N GLU A 252 25.32 -10.00 -12.14
CA GLU A 252 26.00 -9.02 -13.01
C GLU A 252 25.16 -8.61 -14.24
N ILE A 253 23.96 -9.17 -14.39
CA ILE A 253 23.06 -8.91 -15.50
C ILE A 253 21.83 -8.19 -14.97
N ASP A 254 21.58 -7.00 -15.53
CA ASP A 254 20.40 -6.19 -15.22
C ASP A 254 19.10 -6.99 -15.41
N GLU A 255 18.13 -6.73 -14.53
CA GLU A 255 16.78 -7.28 -14.67
C GLU A 255 16.13 -6.80 -15.98
N VAL A 256 15.66 -7.73 -16.78
CA VAL A 256 14.91 -7.45 -18.01
C VAL A 256 13.60 -8.18 -17.92
N PHE A 257 12.49 -7.45 -17.99
CA PHE A 257 11.15 -8.02 -17.87
C PHE A 257 10.50 -8.18 -19.23
N LYS A 258 9.92 -9.36 -19.46
CA LYS A 258 8.98 -9.62 -20.54
C LYS A 258 7.57 -9.52 -19.99
N ARG A 259 6.81 -8.57 -20.51
CA ARG A 259 5.42 -8.32 -20.12
C ARG A 259 4.43 -9.19 -20.90
N THR A 260 3.50 -9.78 -20.18
CA THR A 260 2.24 -10.33 -20.70
C THR A 260 1.09 -9.45 -20.21
N VAL A 261 0.12 -9.19 -21.09
CA VAL A 261 -1.07 -8.41 -20.75
C VAL A 261 -2.28 -9.32 -20.81
N VAL A 262 -2.98 -9.44 -19.69
CA VAL A 262 -4.17 -10.27 -19.55
C VAL A 262 -5.38 -9.36 -19.36
N LYS A 263 -6.47 -9.68 -20.06
CA LYS A 263 -7.76 -8.99 -19.89
C LYS A 263 -8.66 -9.85 -19.01
N LEU A 264 -8.92 -9.36 -17.81
CA LEU A 264 -9.77 -10.02 -16.83
C LEU A 264 -11.25 -9.92 -17.20
N LYS A 265 -12.01 -10.93 -16.77
CA LYS A 265 -13.47 -10.88 -16.88
C LYS A 265 -14.00 -9.79 -15.95
N LYS A 266 -14.81 -8.88 -16.48
CA LYS A 266 -15.42 -7.81 -15.68
C LYS A 266 -16.33 -8.42 -14.61
N LYS A 267 -15.96 -8.22 -13.35
CA LYS A 267 -16.71 -8.58 -12.14
C LYS A 267 -16.94 -7.33 -11.29
N PRO A 268 -17.95 -7.30 -10.41
CA PRO A 268 -18.04 -6.27 -9.39
C PRO A 268 -16.76 -6.24 -8.54
N LEU A 269 -16.34 -5.04 -8.12
CA LEU A 269 -15.20 -4.90 -7.22
C LEU A 269 -15.52 -5.58 -5.88
N MET A 270 -14.51 -6.21 -5.30
CA MET A 270 -14.62 -6.84 -3.99
C MET A 270 -14.66 -5.78 -2.88
N LYS A 271 -15.49 -6.01 -1.86
CA LYS A 271 -15.62 -5.12 -0.70
C LYS A 271 -14.73 -5.60 0.43
N LEU A 272 -14.04 -4.68 1.11
CA LEU A 272 -13.24 -5.02 2.28
C LEU A 272 -14.10 -5.66 3.39
N SER A 273 -15.36 -5.27 3.54
CA SER A 273 -16.28 -5.90 4.50
C SER A 273 -16.62 -7.36 4.20
N GLU A 274 -16.49 -7.80 2.95
CA GLU A 274 -16.92 -9.12 2.47
C GLU A 274 -15.74 -10.10 2.27
N ILE A 275 -14.49 -9.65 2.45
CA ILE A 275 -13.31 -10.52 2.37
C ILE A 275 -13.24 -11.41 3.61
N GLU A 276 -13.44 -12.72 3.45
CA GLU A 276 -13.39 -13.66 4.57
C GLU A 276 -11.95 -13.90 5.05
N ASP A 277 -11.04 -14.12 4.11
CA ASP A 277 -9.63 -14.40 4.36
C ASP A 277 -8.74 -13.84 3.24
N PHE A 278 -7.77 -13.00 3.59
CA PHE A 278 -6.80 -12.47 2.63
C PHE A 278 -5.83 -13.54 2.09
N ASP A 279 -5.60 -14.63 2.82
CA ASP A 279 -4.70 -15.71 2.39
C ASP A 279 -5.33 -16.57 1.27
N GLU A 280 -6.66 -16.57 1.18
CA GLU A 280 -7.44 -17.34 0.21
C GLU A 280 -7.90 -16.52 -1.00
N LEU A 281 -7.57 -15.23 -1.07
CA LEU A 281 -7.96 -14.37 -2.17
C LEU A 281 -7.33 -14.81 -3.50
N ARG A 282 -8.16 -14.90 -4.55
CA ARG A 282 -7.76 -15.23 -5.93
C ARG A 282 -8.49 -14.32 -6.92
N PHE A 283 -7.84 -14.04 -8.05
CA PHE A 283 -8.28 -13.06 -9.06
C PHE A 283 -8.46 -13.69 -10.45
N GLU A 284 -9.27 -14.73 -10.55
CA GLU A 284 -9.59 -15.39 -11.84
C GLU A 284 -10.73 -14.70 -12.61
#